data_AF-A0A7W0ZB83-F1
#
_entry.id   AF-A0A7W0ZB83-F1
#
_cell.length_a   1.000
_cell.length_b   1.000
_cell.length_c   1.000
_cell.angle_alpha   90.00
_cell.angle_beta   90.00
_cell.angle_gamma   90.00
#
_symmetry.space_group_name_H-M   'P 1'
#
loop_
_entity.id
_entity.type
_entity.pdbx_description
1 polymer ?
#
loop_
_entity_poly.entity_id
_entity_poly.type
_entity_poly.pdbx_seq_one_letter_code
_entity_poly.pdbx_strand_id
1 'polypeptide(L)'
;REVLAQGRLKDFGPLLLIWGAAMVVLVQTNDLGSGLLLFGIFLAMLYVATGRALYAAGGLVLFVVGAAAIYRVVPRVESRVSNWLDPWADANGAGYQSVQSLFSIGNGGFGGTGLGRGTFTTTEGNPIIPFLNTDFIYSAIAQELGLVGSAGLLLVFMLFIARGMRVALVAGDGFSKLLAAGLTFGFALQTFIIVGGVLRVIPLTGITLPFVSYGGSSVVANFVLLAGLMLVSDRANARA
;
A
#
# COMPACT_ATOMS: atom_id res chain seq x y z
N ARG A 1 29.11 19.30 -3.84
CA ARG A 1 28.60 17.93 -4.05
C ARG A 1 29.39 16.86 -3.28
N GLU A 2 30.56 17.18 -2.70
CA GLU A 2 31.41 16.19 -2.01
C GLU A 2 31.20 16.05 -0.49
N VAL A 3 30.52 17.00 0.17
CA VAL A 3 30.33 16.93 1.65
C VAL A 3 29.33 15.83 2.07
N LEU A 4 28.46 15.38 1.16
CA LEU A 4 27.56 14.25 1.38
C LEU A 4 28.24 12.88 1.17
N ALA A 5 29.52 12.83 0.76
CA ALA A 5 30.21 11.60 0.38
C ALA A 5 30.62 10.72 1.57
N GLN A 6 30.63 11.23 2.80
CA GLN A 6 30.89 10.41 3.98
C GLN A 6 29.56 10.06 4.61
N GLY A 7 29.22 8.78 4.73
CA GLY A 7 28.08 8.33 5.52
C GLY A 7 28.33 8.64 6.99
N ARG A 8 28.19 9.91 7.39
CA ARG A 8 28.41 10.34 8.76
C ARG A 8 27.20 9.88 9.56
N LEU A 9 27.43 9.36 10.78
CA LEU A 9 26.34 8.99 11.69
C LEU A 9 25.31 10.12 11.89
N LYS A 10 25.72 11.38 11.70
CA LYS A 10 24.85 12.56 11.76
C LYS A 10 23.75 12.56 10.70
N ASP A 11 23.96 11.93 9.55
CA ASP A 11 22.99 11.88 8.45
C ASP A 11 21.88 10.85 8.69
N PHE A 12 22.04 9.97 9.69
CA PHE A 12 20.98 9.05 10.14
C PHE A 12 19.97 9.73 11.07
N GLY A 13 20.24 10.95 11.55
CA GLY A 13 19.35 11.68 12.47
C GLY A 13 17.92 11.83 11.93
N PRO A 14 17.71 12.38 10.72
CA PRO A 14 16.40 12.48 10.11
C PRO A 14 15.70 11.13 9.89
N LEU A 15 16.47 10.08 9.52
CA LEU A 15 15.95 8.73 9.36
C LEU A 15 15.44 8.15 10.68
N LEU A 16 16.21 8.30 11.77
CA LEU A 16 15.81 7.84 13.11
C LEU A 16 14.61 8.62 13.65
N LEU A 17 14.54 9.93 13.39
CA LEU A 17 13.41 10.76 13.79
C LEU A 17 12.13 10.32 13.08
N ILE A 18 12.17 10.16 11.75
CA ILE A 18 10.99 9.78 10.98
C ILE A 18 10.61 8.33 11.25
N TRP A 19 11.58 7.44 11.44
CA TRP A 19 11.32 6.09 11.93
C TRP A 19 10.62 6.10 13.28
N GLY A 20 11.14 6.86 14.26
CA GLY A 20 10.52 7.00 15.58
C GLY A 20 9.10 7.56 15.50
N ALA A 21 8.87 8.58 14.66
CA ALA A 21 7.54 9.11 14.40
C ALA A 21 6.61 8.06 13.78
N ALA A 22 7.09 7.26 12.82
CA ALA A 22 6.31 6.17 12.23
C ALA A 22 5.96 5.08 13.27
N MET A 23 6.88 4.76 14.18
CA MET A 23 6.62 3.84 15.28
C MET A 23 5.59 4.41 16.27
N VAL A 24 5.67 5.71 16.59
CA VAL A 24 4.68 6.38 17.45
C VAL A 24 3.29 6.34 16.80
N VAL A 25 3.19 6.67 15.50
CA VAL A 25 1.93 6.55 14.75
C VAL A 25 1.41 5.14 14.85
N LEU A 26 2.22 4.12 14.52
CA LEU A 26 1.81 2.72 14.57
C LEU A 26 1.25 2.33 15.95
N VAL A 27 1.96 2.67 17.03
CA VAL A 27 1.57 2.31 18.40
C VAL A 27 0.31 3.08 18.83
N GLN A 28 0.22 4.36 18.50
CA GLN A 28 -0.86 5.23 18.95
C GLN A 28 -2.15 5.02 18.15
N THR A 29 -2.06 4.90 16.82
CA THR A 29 -3.21 4.68 15.94
C THR A 29 -3.59 3.21 15.84
N ASN A 30 -2.72 2.29 16.29
CA ASN A 30 -2.87 0.85 16.10
C ASN A 30 -3.08 0.47 14.61
N ASP A 31 -2.54 1.27 13.69
CA ASP A 31 -2.68 1.13 12.24
C ASP A 31 -1.33 0.80 11.59
N LEU A 32 -1.12 -0.50 11.34
CA LEU A 32 0.07 -1.02 10.66
C LEU A 32 0.21 -0.48 9.23
N GLY A 33 -0.91 -0.22 8.55
CA GLY A 33 -0.94 0.13 7.13
C GLY A 33 -0.49 1.55 6.89
N SER A 34 -1.05 2.48 7.65
CA SER A 34 -0.63 3.88 7.61
C SER A 34 0.84 4.05 8.01
N GLY A 35 1.30 3.33 9.05
CA GLY A 35 2.71 3.35 9.46
C GLY A 35 3.66 2.83 8.36
N LEU A 36 3.32 1.68 7.75
CA LEU A 36 4.07 1.10 6.64
C LEU A 36 4.08 2.02 5.41
N LEU A 37 2.93 2.62 5.07
CA LEU A 37 2.79 3.51 3.92
C LEU A 37 3.64 4.77 4.10
N LEU A 38 3.50 5.49 5.22
CA LEU A 38 4.23 6.72 5.49
C LEU A 38 5.74 6.48 5.55
N PHE A 39 6.17 5.42 6.26
CA PHE A 39 7.58 5.10 6.35
C PHE A 39 8.17 4.66 5.01
N GLY A 40 7.43 3.86 4.23
CA GLY A 40 7.86 3.46 2.90
C GLY A 40 7.98 4.65 1.93
N ILE A 41 7.02 5.57 1.92
CA ILE A 41 7.09 6.81 1.13
C ILE A 41 8.32 7.63 1.53
N PHE A 42 8.59 7.75 2.83
CA PHE A 42 9.78 8.43 3.31
C PHE A 42 11.06 7.76 2.80
N LEU A 43 11.19 6.43 2.89
CA LEU A 43 12.37 5.72 2.38
C LEU A 43 12.55 5.90 0.87
N ALA A 44 11.47 5.88 0.10
CA ALA A 44 11.53 6.14 -1.33
C ALA A 44 12.01 7.57 -1.63
N MET A 45 11.46 8.57 -0.94
CA MET A 45 11.92 9.96 -1.11
C MET A 45 13.36 10.14 -0.66
N LEU A 46 13.78 9.49 0.44
CA LEU A 46 15.16 9.51 0.90
C LEU A 46 16.11 8.92 -0.15
N TYR A 47 15.73 7.80 -0.77
CA TYR A 47 16.49 7.19 -1.85
C TYR A 47 16.57 8.12 -3.06
N VAL A 48 15.44 8.68 -3.52
CA VAL A 48 15.41 9.60 -4.67
C VAL A 48 16.23 10.86 -4.42
N ALA A 49 16.20 11.41 -3.19
CA ALA A 49 16.95 12.60 -2.82
C ALA A 49 18.46 12.36 -2.68
N THR A 50 18.85 11.20 -2.14
CA THR A 50 20.27 10.92 -1.80
C THR A 50 21.00 10.10 -2.85
N GLY A 51 20.29 9.33 -3.68
CA GLY A 51 20.87 8.34 -4.60
C GLY A 51 21.56 7.18 -3.89
N ARG A 52 21.40 7.03 -2.57
CA ARG A 52 22.15 6.07 -1.75
C ARG A 52 21.26 4.94 -1.28
N ALA A 53 21.38 3.79 -1.93
CA ALA A 53 20.65 2.57 -1.56
C ALA A 53 20.89 2.13 -0.12
N LEU A 54 22.07 2.43 0.46
CA LEU A 54 22.41 2.05 1.83
C LEU A 54 21.47 2.66 2.89
N TYR A 55 21.03 3.92 2.72
CA TYR A 55 20.10 4.53 3.68
C TYR A 55 18.71 3.91 3.58
N ALA A 56 18.24 3.61 2.36
CA ALA A 56 16.97 2.93 2.16
C ALA A 56 17.01 1.50 2.73
N ALA A 57 18.09 0.76 2.47
CA ALA A 57 18.31 -0.57 3.03
C ALA A 57 18.39 -0.55 4.55
N GLY A 58 19.14 0.39 5.14
CA GLY A 58 19.22 0.58 6.59
C GLY A 58 17.86 0.92 7.22
N GLY A 59 17.08 1.78 6.57
CA GLY A 59 15.72 2.09 7.00
C GLY A 59 14.77 0.88 6.91
N LEU A 60 14.88 0.06 5.86
CA LEU A 60 14.09 -1.15 5.70
C LEU A 60 14.44 -2.18 6.78
N VAL A 61 15.72 -2.37 7.09
CA VAL A 61 16.17 -3.21 8.22
C VAL A 61 15.59 -2.69 9.53
N LEU A 62 15.67 -1.37 9.77
CA LEU A 62 15.15 -0.75 10.99
C LEU A 62 13.62 -0.93 11.11
N PHE A 63 12.89 -0.89 10.01
CA PHE A 63 11.45 -1.17 9.99
C PHE A 63 11.14 -2.62 10.33
N VAL A 64 11.85 -3.58 9.72
CA VAL A 64 11.66 -5.01 10.01
C VAL A 64 11.96 -5.31 11.48
N VAL A 65 13.06 -4.77 12.02
CA VAL A 65 13.43 -4.91 13.43
C VAL A 65 12.37 -4.27 14.33
N GLY A 66 11.91 -3.07 14.01
CA GLY A 66 10.84 -2.39 14.74
C GLY A 66 9.53 -3.18 14.74
N ALA A 67 9.11 -3.70 13.58
CA ALA A 67 7.93 -4.54 13.46
C ALA A 67 8.05 -5.84 14.27
N ALA A 68 9.21 -6.50 14.23
CA ALA A 68 9.48 -7.71 15.03
C ALA A 68 9.48 -7.43 16.54
N ALA A 69 9.98 -6.27 16.97
CA ALA A 69 9.92 -5.86 18.37
C ALA A 69 8.46 -5.58 18.80
N ILE A 70 7.70 -4.85 17.98
CA ILE A 70 6.30 -4.52 18.25
C ILE A 70 5.41 -5.77 18.29
N TYR A 71 5.67 -6.74 17.41
CA TYR A 71 4.97 -8.03 17.40
C TYR A 71 4.94 -8.71 18.77
N ARG A 72 6.00 -8.55 19.58
CA ARG A 72 6.10 -9.15 20.93
C ARG A 72 5.38 -8.36 22.02
N VAL A 73 5.08 -7.09 21.78
CA VAL A 73 4.59 -6.16 22.81
C VAL A 73 3.13 -5.77 22.58
N VAL A 74 2.67 -5.76 21.33
CA VAL A 74 1.33 -5.33 20.96
C VAL A 74 0.49 -6.54 20.52
N PRO A 75 -0.44 -7.05 21.36
CA PRO A 75 -1.23 -8.25 21.06
C PRO A 75 -2.02 -8.18 19.76
N ARG A 76 -2.40 -6.97 19.32
CA ARG A 76 -3.08 -6.76 18.05
C ARG A 76 -2.18 -7.00 16.84
N VAL A 77 -0.89 -6.64 16.94
CA VAL A 77 0.07 -6.90 15.86
C VAL A 77 0.39 -8.38 15.81
N GLU A 78 0.52 -9.01 16.98
CA GLU A 78 0.62 -10.46 17.11
C GLU A 78 -0.54 -11.17 16.40
N SER A 79 -1.78 -10.81 16.73
CA SER A 79 -2.96 -11.46 16.15
C SER A 79 -3.09 -11.26 14.64
N ARG A 80 -2.68 -10.08 14.12
CA ARG A 80 -2.64 -9.82 12.67
C ARG A 80 -1.62 -10.69 11.96
N VAL A 81 -0.45 -10.90 12.57
CA VAL A 81 0.60 -11.74 12.00
C VAL A 81 0.25 -13.22 12.14
N SER A 82 -0.29 -13.66 13.28
CA SER A 82 -0.72 -15.06 13.47
C SER A 82 -1.83 -15.44 12.49
N ASN A 83 -2.85 -14.59 12.33
CA ASN A 83 -3.94 -14.83 11.39
C ASN A 83 -3.49 -14.73 9.93
N TRP A 84 -2.44 -13.94 9.65
CA TRP A 84 -1.86 -13.90 8.31
C TRP A 84 -1.11 -15.21 7.97
N LEU A 85 -0.34 -15.74 8.93
CA LEU A 85 0.39 -16.99 8.77
C LEU A 85 -0.56 -18.19 8.69
N ASP A 86 -1.51 -18.29 9.62
CA ASP A 86 -2.51 -19.35 9.65
C ASP A 86 -3.93 -18.80 9.95
N PRO A 87 -4.67 -18.34 8.92
CA PRO A 87 -6.04 -17.89 9.08
C PRO A 87 -7.02 -19.06 9.28
N TRP A 88 -6.58 -20.30 9.06
CA TRP A 88 -7.43 -21.48 9.18
C TRP A 88 -7.54 -21.98 10.62
N ALA A 89 -6.56 -21.64 11.47
CA ALA A 89 -6.58 -21.90 12.91
C ALA A 89 -7.87 -21.40 13.59
N ASP A 90 -8.42 -20.29 13.10
CA ASP A 90 -9.72 -19.77 13.52
C ASP A 90 -10.52 -19.23 12.32
N ALA A 91 -10.92 -20.14 11.43
CA ALA A 91 -11.64 -19.82 10.20
C ALA A 91 -13.05 -19.24 10.42
N ASN A 92 -13.60 -19.33 11.63
CA ASN A 92 -14.93 -18.80 11.96
C ASN A 92 -14.88 -17.55 12.85
N GLY A 93 -13.73 -17.24 13.44
CA GLY A 93 -13.50 -16.02 14.21
C GLY A 93 -12.52 -15.10 13.50
N ALA A 94 -11.31 -15.00 14.04
CA ALA A 94 -10.37 -13.94 13.66
C ALA A 94 -9.78 -14.11 12.25
N GLY A 95 -9.78 -15.32 11.69
CA GLY A 95 -9.35 -15.63 10.33
C GLY A 95 -10.48 -15.58 9.29
N TYR A 96 -11.75 -15.53 9.72
CA TYR A 96 -12.94 -15.67 8.87
C TYR A 96 -12.88 -14.82 7.61
N GLN A 97 -12.62 -13.53 7.77
CA GLN A 97 -12.63 -12.61 6.64
C GLN A 97 -11.53 -12.91 5.60
N SER A 98 -10.35 -13.31 6.07
CA SER A 98 -9.25 -13.69 5.18
C SER A 98 -9.56 -15.00 4.46
N VAL A 99 -10.17 -15.97 5.16
CA VAL A 99 -10.60 -17.25 4.58
C VAL A 99 -11.67 -17.04 3.50
N GLN A 100 -12.71 -16.27 3.79
CA GLN A 100 -13.78 -15.98 2.81
C GLN A 100 -13.25 -15.24 1.58
N SER A 101 -12.28 -14.33 1.78
CA SER A 101 -11.57 -13.67 0.66
C SER A 101 -10.85 -14.67 -0.25
N LEU A 102 -10.15 -15.66 0.33
CA LEU A 102 -9.47 -16.69 -0.47
C LEU A 102 -10.45 -17.56 -1.25
N PHE A 103 -11.58 -17.92 -0.65
CA PHE A 103 -12.65 -18.64 -1.36
C PHE A 103 -13.25 -17.81 -2.49
N SER A 104 -13.49 -16.51 -2.24
CA SER A 104 -13.99 -15.56 -3.24
C SER A 104 -13.04 -15.47 -4.45
N ILE A 105 -11.74 -15.29 -4.21
CA ILE A 105 -10.71 -15.28 -5.26
C ILE A 105 -10.67 -16.62 -6.01
N GLY A 106 -10.70 -17.74 -5.28
CA GLY A 106 -10.68 -19.09 -5.87
C GLY A 106 -11.88 -19.37 -6.79
N ASN A 107 -13.07 -18.91 -6.40
CA ASN A 107 -14.30 -19.06 -7.18
C ASN A 107 -14.28 -18.28 -8.51
N GLY A 108 -13.45 -17.24 -8.62
CA GLY A 108 -13.35 -16.46 -9.85
C GLY A 108 -12.64 -17.18 -10.99
N GLY A 109 -11.76 -18.14 -10.71
CA GLY A 109 -10.98 -18.83 -11.75
C GLY A 109 -10.27 -17.86 -12.71
N PHE A 110 -10.15 -18.24 -13.99
CA PHE A 110 -9.49 -17.38 -14.99
C PHE A 110 -10.39 -16.25 -15.50
N GLY A 111 -11.66 -16.53 -15.79
CA GLY A 111 -12.59 -15.62 -16.48
C GLY A 111 -13.62 -14.91 -15.60
N GLY A 112 -13.66 -15.23 -14.31
CA GLY A 112 -14.63 -14.69 -13.37
C GLY A 112 -15.99 -15.38 -13.43
N THR A 113 -16.83 -15.12 -12.44
CA THR A 113 -18.24 -15.55 -12.44
C THR A 113 -19.13 -14.65 -13.30
N GLY A 114 -18.63 -13.47 -13.70
CA GLY A 114 -19.33 -12.43 -14.43
C GLY A 114 -19.66 -11.22 -13.54
N LEU A 115 -19.63 -10.02 -14.13
CA LEU A 115 -19.96 -8.77 -13.44
C LEU A 115 -21.35 -8.80 -12.82
N GLY A 116 -21.44 -8.44 -11.53
CA GLY A 116 -22.67 -8.47 -10.74
C GLY A 116 -23.19 -9.88 -10.44
N ARG A 117 -22.43 -10.93 -10.76
CA ARG A 117 -22.77 -12.34 -10.46
C ARG A 117 -21.91 -12.92 -9.34
N GLY A 118 -21.13 -12.09 -8.64
CA GLY A 118 -20.39 -12.53 -7.46
C GLY A 118 -21.35 -12.84 -6.30
N THR A 119 -21.03 -13.89 -5.56
CA THR A 119 -21.80 -14.25 -4.36
C THR A 119 -21.14 -13.63 -3.15
N PHE A 120 -21.68 -12.49 -2.70
CA PHE A 120 -21.11 -11.69 -1.62
C PHE A 120 -22.03 -11.55 -0.41
N THR A 121 -23.26 -12.04 -0.51
CA THR A 121 -24.30 -11.92 0.50
C THR A 121 -24.84 -13.31 0.82
N THR A 122 -25.04 -13.57 2.11
CA THR A 122 -25.69 -14.79 2.60
C THR A 122 -27.19 -14.79 2.25
N THR A 123 -27.85 -15.93 2.38
CA THR A 123 -29.31 -16.06 2.17
C THR A 123 -30.12 -15.13 3.08
N GLU A 124 -29.56 -14.77 4.24
CA GLU A 124 -30.16 -13.86 5.23
C GLU A 124 -29.92 -12.37 4.92
N GLY A 125 -29.19 -12.04 3.85
CA GLY A 125 -28.89 -10.66 3.47
C GLY A 125 -27.62 -10.07 4.11
N ASN A 126 -26.87 -10.84 4.91
CA ASN A 126 -25.64 -10.37 5.55
C ASN A 126 -24.42 -10.54 4.62
N PRO A 127 -23.43 -9.62 4.63
CA PRO A 127 -22.23 -9.74 3.81
C PRO A 127 -21.38 -10.94 4.23
N ILE A 128 -20.98 -11.78 3.27
CA ILE A 128 -20.12 -12.94 3.49
C ILE A 128 -18.73 -12.50 3.94
N ILE A 129 -18.21 -11.44 3.31
CA ILE A 129 -16.94 -10.79 3.67
C ILE A 129 -17.31 -9.45 4.32
N PRO A 130 -17.15 -9.27 5.65
CA PRO A 130 -17.69 -8.10 6.36
C PRO A 130 -17.27 -6.75 5.79
N PHE A 131 -16.01 -6.62 5.39
CA PHE A 131 -15.45 -5.38 4.83
C PHE A 131 -15.08 -5.54 3.34
N LEU A 132 -15.96 -6.21 2.57
CA LEU A 132 -15.76 -6.47 1.14
C LEU A 132 -15.54 -5.20 0.32
N ASN A 133 -16.32 -4.14 0.57
CA ASN A 133 -16.28 -2.93 -0.23
C ASN A 133 -15.08 -2.01 0.10
N THR A 134 -14.39 -2.23 1.22
CA THR A 134 -13.27 -1.41 1.67
C THR A 134 -11.94 -2.11 1.38
N ASP A 135 -11.41 -2.90 2.31
CA ASP A 135 -10.09 -3.50 2.28
C ASP A 135 -10.05 -4.82 1.49
N PHE A 136 -11.21 -5.41 1.20
CA PHE A 136 -11.33 -6.66 0.43
C PHE A 136 -11.94 -6.49 -0.96
N ILE A 137 -12.02 -5.27 -1.49
CA ILE A 137 -12.67 -5.06 -2.80
C ILE A 137 -11.96 -5.82 -3.93
N TYR A 138 -10.67 -6.08 -3.77
CA TYR A 138 -9.90 -6.89 -4.71
C TYR A 138 -10.40 -8.34 -4.78
N SER A 139 -10.91 -8.93 -3.69
CA SER A 139 -11.48 -10.28 -3.72
C SER A 139 -12.77 -10.31 -4.53
N ALA A 140 -13.61 -9.26 -4.42
CA ALA A 140 -14.80 -9.12 -5.25
C ALA A 140 -14.45 -9.05 -6.75
N ILE A 141 -13.46 -8.23 -7.10
CA ILE A 141 -12.97 -8.10 -8.48
C ILE A 141 -12.43 -9.43 -8.99
N ALA A 142 -11.64 -10.14 -8.17
CA ALA A 142 -11.11 -11.44 -8.51
C ALA A 142 -12.22 -12.48 -8.73
N GLN A 143 -13.30 -12.46 -7.92
CA GLN A 143 -14.43 -13.37 -8.11
C GLN A 143 -15.20 -13.06 -9.39
N GLU A 144 -15.56 -11.81 -9.64
CA GLU A 144 -16.43 -11.45 -10.77
C GLU A 144 -15.70 -11.42 -12.11
N LEU A 145 -14.45 -10.96 -12.14
CA LEU A 145 -13.67 -10.79 -13.36
C LEU A 145 -12.53 -11.81 -13.51
N GLY A 146 -12.32 -12.66 -12.52
CA GLY A 146 -11.30 -13.70 -12.54
C GLY A 146 -9.87 -13.14 -12.53
N LEU A 147 -8.92 -14.03 -12.79
CA LEU A 147 -7.52 -13.68 -12.95
C LEU A 147 -7.30 -12.62 -14.05
N VAL A 148 -8.04 -12.71 -15.17
CA VAL A 148 -7.85 -11.79 -16.30
C VAL A 148 -8.20 -10.36 -15.93
N GLY A 149 -9.36 -10.11 -15.31
CA GLY A 149 -9.73 -8.74 -14.95
C GLY A 149 -8.97 -8.19 -13.75
N SER A 150 -8.66 -9.03 -12.76
CA SER A 150 -7.81 -8.64 -11.62
C SER A 150 -6.38 -8.30 -12.07
N ALA A 151 -5.80 -9.05 -13.02
CA ALA A 151 -4.54 -8.69 -13.67
C ALA A 151 -4.68 -7.41 -14.51
N GLY A 152 -5.79 -7.25 -15.25
CA GLY A 152 -6.11 -6.04 -16.00
C GLY A 152 -6.12 -4.78 -15.12
N LEU A 153 -6.72 -4.86 -13.93
CA LEU A 153 -6.69 -3.76 -12.95
C LEU A 153 -5.26 -3.41 -12.53
N LEU A 154 -4.45 -4.42 -12.20
CA LEU A 154 -3.05 -4.20 -11.82
C LEU A 154 -2.23 -3.63 -12.98
N LEU A 155 -2.51 -4.00 -14.22
CA LEU A 155 -1.89 -3.40 -15.40
C LEU A 155 -2.27 -1.93 -15.56
N VAL A 156 -3.53 -1.55 -15.34
CA VAL A 156 -3.95 -0.13 -15.35
C VAL A 156 -3.20 0.66 -14.28
N PHE A 157 -3.06 0.11 -13.07
CA PHE A 157 -2.27 0.73 -12.01
C PHE A 157 -0.79 0.79 -12.35
N MET A 158 -0.22 -0.24 -12.97
CA MET A 158 1.15 -0.23 -13.45
C MET A 158 1.38 0.86 -14.50
N LEU A 159 0.44 1.05 -15.43
CA LEU A 159 0.48 2.15 -16.40
C LEU A 159 0.40 3.51 -15.72
N PHE A 160 -0.48 3.68 -14.72
CA PHE A 160 -0.56 4.89 -13.91
C PHE A 160 0.78 5.20 -13.24
N ILE A 161 1.38 4.21 -12.60
CA ILE A 161 2.68 4.32 -11.92
C ILE A 161 3.78 4.66 -12.93
N ALA A 162 3.83 3.98 -14.08
CA ALA A 162 4.83 4.25 -15.12
C ALA A 162 4.71 5.69 -15.64
N ARG A 163 3.49 6.20 -15.81
CA ARG A 163 3.25 7.60 -16.22
C ARG A 163 3.63 8.59 -15.12
N GLY A 164 3.28 8.33 -13.86
CA GLY A 164 3.68 9.17 -12.72
C GLY A 164 5.19 9.25 -12.55
N MET A 165 5.90 8.12 -12.69
CA MET A 165 7.37 8.09 -12.64
C MET A 165 7.99 8.85 -13.83
N ARG A 166 7.40 8.75 -15.02
CA ARG A 166 7.82 9.56 -16.17
C ARG A 166 7.68 11.06 -15.89
N VAL A 167 6.59 11.49 -15.26
CA VAL A 167 6.41 12.90 -14.85
C VAL A 167 7.53 13.33 -13.90
N ALA A 168 7.91 12.50 -12.92
CA ALA A 168 9.03 12.79 -12.03
C ALA A 168 10.38 12.90 -12.76
N LEU A 169 10.61 12.09 -13.79
CA LEU A 169 11.86 12.12 -14.57
C LEU A 169 12.00 13.38 -15.43
N VAL A 170 10.91 13.86 -16.02
CA VAL A 170 10.88 15.05 -16.90
C VAL A 170 10.75 16.35 -16.11
N ALA A 171 10.40 16.29 -14.82
CA ALA A 171 10.31 17.47 -13.97
C ALA A 171 11.62 18.29 -13.95
N GLY A 172 11.49 19.59 -14.23
CA GLY A 172 12.64 20.50 -14.38
C GLY A 172 13.27 21.00 -13.08
N ASP A 173 12.63 20.78 -11.93
CA ASP A 173 13.14 21.18 -10.62
C ASP A 173 13.12 20.04 -9.60
N GLY A 174 13.99 20.15 -8.58
CA GLY A 174 14.17 19.10 -7.57
C GLY A 174 12.94 18.85 -6.70
N PHE A 175 12.17 19.90 -6.39
CA PHE A 175 10.95 19.76 -5.59
C PHE A 175 9.88 19.00 -6.36
N SER A 176 9.59 19.42 -7.60
CA SER A 176 8.61 18.77 -8.47
C SER A 176 8.95 17.30 -8.74
N LYS A 177 10.25 17.00 -8.89
CA LYS A 177 10.75 15.62 -9.02
C LYS A 177 10.46 14.78 -7.79
N LEU A 178 10.77 15.28 -6.60
CA LEU A 178 10.50 14.59 -5.34
C LEU A 178 9.00 14.45 -5.07
N LEU A 179 8.21 15.49 -5.35
CA LEU A 179 6.76 15.46 -5.20
C LEU A 179 6.13 14.40 -6.12
N ALA A 180 6.44 14.42 -7.42
CA ALA A 180 5.88 13.47 -8.37
C ALA A 180 6.33 12.03 -8.06
N ALA A 181 7.60 11.83 -7.69
CA ALA A 181 8.09 10.50 -7.28
C ALA A 181 7.41 10.01 -5.99
N GLY A 182 7.27 10.87 -4.98
CA GLY A 182 6.63 10.54 -3.71
C GLY A 182 5.15 10.20 -3.85
N LEU A 183 4.40 11.02 -4.62
CA LEU A 183 2.98 10.77 -4.92
C LEU A 183 2.80 9.45 -5.69
N THR A 184 3.61 9.22 -6.73
CA THR A 184 3.53 8.01 -7.54
C THR A 184 3.91 6.77 -6.74
N PHE A 185 4.97 6.85 -5.94
CA PHE A 185 5.40 5.75 -5.08
C PHE A 185 4.38 5.48 -3.97
N GLY A 186 3.77 6.52 -3.40
CA GLY A 186 2.69 6.36 -2.41
C GLY A 186 1.51 5.59 -2.99
N PHE A 187 1.07 5.93 -4.20
CA PHE A 187 0.04 5.18 -4.92
C PHE A 187 0.43 3.71 -5.16
N ALA A 188 1.68 3.48 -5.60
CA ALA A 188 2.20 2.13 -5.85
C ALA A 188 2.28 1.29 -4.58
N LEU A 189 2.81 1.87 -3.50
CA LEU A 189 2.96 1.21 -2.21
C LEU A 189 1.59 0.94 -1.58
N GLN A 190 0.66 1.89 -1.62
CA GLN A 190 -0.72 1.69 -1.14
C GLN A 190 -1.40 0.53 -1.88
N THR A 191 -1.28 0.49 -3.21
CA THR A 191 -1.77 -0.61 -4.04
C THR A 191 -1.14 -1.95 -3.66
N PHE A 192 0.19 -1.98 -3.51
CA PHE A 192 0.92 -3.18 -3.11
C PHE A 192 0.48 -3.67 -1.73
N ILE A 193 0.33 -2.77 -0.76
CA ILE A 193 -0.01 -3.13 0.61
C ILE A 193 -1.39 -3.79 0.66
N ILE A 194 -2.38 -3.21 0.01
CA ILE A 194 -3.75 -3.73 0.09
C ILE A 194 -3.93 -5.01 -0.73
N VAL A 195 -3.43 -5.05 -1.96
CA VAL A 195 -3.52 -6.25 -2.82
C VAL A 195 -2.65 -7.37 -2.23
N GLY A 196 -1.45 -7.03 -1.75
CA GLY A 196 -0.57 -7.96 -1.05
C GLY A 196 -1.17 -8.49 0.23
N GLY A 197 -1.92 -7.67 0.98
CA GLY A 197 -2.68 -8.10 2.15
C GLY A 197 -3.76 -9.13 1.80
N VAL A 198 -4.61 -8.82 0.80
CA VAL A 198 -5.68 -9.70 0.32
C VAL A 198 -5.13 -11.02 -0.24
N LEU A 199 -3.99 -10.97 -0.94
CA LEU A 199 -3.28 -12.15 -1.47
C LEU A 199 -2.38 -12.85 -0.45
N ARG A 200 -2.33 -12.37 0.80
CA ARG A 200 -1.47 -12.90 1.88
C ARG A 200 0.03 -12.86 1.59
N VAL A 201 0.49 -11.97 0.72
CA VAL A 201 1.93 -11.66 0.54
C VAL A 201 2.49 -10.95 1.77
N ILE A 202 1.67 -10.09 2.39
CA ILE A 202 1.97 -9.40 3.64
C ILE A 202 0.76 -9.47 4.59
N PRO A 203 0.92 -9.17 5.90
CA PRO A 203 -0.20 -9.07 6.82
C PRO A 203 -1.22 -8.03 6.37
N LEU A 204 -2.50 -8.28 6.65
CA LEU A 204 -3.57 -7.37 6.29
C LEU A 204 -3.55 -6.12 7.18
N THR A 205 -3.48 -4.94 6.55
CA THR A 205 -3.25 -3.68 7.27
C THR A 205 -4.41 -2.68 7.22
N GLY A 206 -5.50 -2.98 6.49
CA GLY A 206 -6.75 -2.20 6.55
C GLY A 206 -6.74 -0.85 5.84
N ILE A 207 -5.90 -0.65 4.82
CA ILE A 207 -5.92 0.56 3.99
C ILE A 207 -6.80 0.37 2.75
N THR A 208 -7.13 1.46 2.07
CA THR A 208 -8.00 1.42 0.88
C THR A 208 -7.23 1.21 -0.42
N LEU A 209 -7.80 0.49 -1.38
CA LEU A 209 -7.32 0.41 -2.76
C LEU A 209 -7.64 1.73 -3.48
N PRO A 210 -6.64 2.41 -4.06
CA PRO A 210 -6.86 3.69 -4.71
C PRO A 210 -7.93 3.62 -5.80
N PHE A 211 -8.83 4.61 -5.84
CA PHE A 211 -9.93 4.76 -6.80
C PHE A 211 -10.98 3.64 -6.86
N VAL A 212 -10.82 2.54 -6.12
CA VAL A 212 -11.69 1.36 -6.21
C VAL A 212 -12.42 1.10 -4.90
N SER A 213 -11.71 1.10 -3.77
CA SER A 213 -12.32 0.86 -2.47
C SER A 213 -13.28 1.98 -2.08
N TYR A 214 -14.32 1.60 -1.35
CA TYR A 214 -15.18 2.54 -0.67
C TYR A 214 -14.39 3.29 0.42
N GLY A 215 -14.37 4.62 0.34
CA GLY A 215 -13.71 5.47 1.32
C GLY A 215 -13.68 6.92 0.88
N GLY A 216 -14.63 7.73 1.37
CA GLY A 216 -14.82 9.11 0.90
C GLY A 216 -13.55 9.97 0.95
N SER A 217 -12.87 9.99 2.09
CA SER A 217 -11.60 10.74 2.26
C SER A 217 -10.48 10.18 1.39
N SER A 218 -10.42 8.86 1.19
CA SER A 218 -9.41 8.23 0.33
C SER A 218 -9.61 8.60 -1.14
N VAL A 219 -10.85 8.59 -1.62
CA VAL A 219 -11.18 9.01 -2.99
C VAL A 219 -10.75 10.46 -3.22
N VAL A 220 -11.09 11.36 -2.30
CA VAL A 220 -10.67 12.77 -2.39
C VAL A 220 -9.14 12.90 -2.38
N ALA A 221 -8.45 12.19 -1.48
CA ALA A 221 -6.98 12.21 -1.41
C ALA A 221 -6.33 11.70 -2.71
N ASN A 222 -6.89 10.66 -3.35
CA ASN A 222 -6.41 10.14 -4.62
C ASN A 222 -6.63 11.13 -5.78
N PHE A 223 -7.71 11.90 -5.78
CA PHE A 223 -7.90 12.99 -6.74
C PHE A 223 -6.92 14.15 -6.52
N VAL A 224 -6.62 14.50 -5.27
CA VAL A 224 -5.59 15.50 -4.95
C VAL A 224 -4.21 15.03 -5.42
N LEU A 225 -3.88 13.75 -5.20
CA LEU A 225 -2.67 13.12 -5.71
C LEU A 225 -2.59 13.23 -7.24
N LEU A 226 -3.67 12.90 -7.94
CA LEU A 226 -3.76 13.00 -9.39
C LEU A 226 -3.58 14.45 -9.88
N ALA A 227 -4.26 15.41 -9.24
CA ALA A 227 -4.13 16.82 -9.55
C ALA A 227 -2.69 17.32 -9.35
N GLY A 228 -2.01 16.86 -8.28
CA GLY A 228 -0.60 17.15 -8.05
C GLY A 228 0.31 16.63 -9.17
N LEU A 229 0.08 15.40 -9.63
CA LEU A 229 0.82 14.82 -10.76
C LEU A 229 0.55 15.59 -12.07
N MET A 230 -0.70 15.96 -12.33
CA MET A 230 -1.07 16.75 -13.51
C MET A 230 -0.40 18.13 -13.49
N LEU A 231 -0.39 18.81 -12.34
CA LEU A 231 0.26 20.12 -12.18
C LEU A 231 1.77 20.05 -12.44
N VAL A 232 2.44 19.01 -11.95
CA VAL A 232 3.87 18.81 -12.22
C VAL A 232 4.10 18.51 -13.70
N SER A 233 3.25 17.68 -14.31
CA SER A 233 3.35 17.33 -15.73
C SER A 233 3.17 18.55 -16.63
N ASP A 234 2.18 19.39 -16.35
CA ASP A 234 1.89 20.61 -17.12
C ASP A 234 3.09 21.58 -17.10
N ARG A 235 3.62 21.84 -15.90
CA ARG A 235 4.81 22.69 -15.71
C ARG A 235 6.06 22.14 -16.38
N ALA A 236 6.21 20.81 -16.41
CA ALA A 236 7.35 20.18 -17.06
C ALA A 236 7.28 20.33 -18.59
N ASN A 237 6.08 20.19 -19.18
CA ASN A 237 5.87 20.31 -20.62
C ASN A 237 5.92 21.78 -21.09
N ALA A 238 5.46 22.74 -20.30
CA ALA A 238 5.51 24.16 -20.65
C ALA A 238 6.94 24.73 -20.73
N ARG A 239 7.94 24.01 -20.20
CA ARG A 239 9.36 24.38 -20.21
C ARG A 239 10.17 23.66 -21.30
N ALA A 240 9.59 22.70 -22.00
CA ALA A 240 10.22 21.92 -23.08
C ALA A 240 9.99 22.56 -24.44
#